data_AF-A0A943K864-F1
#
_entry.id   AF-A0A943K864-F1
#
_cell.length_a   1.000
_cell.length_b   1.000
_cell.length_c   1.000
_cell.angle_alpha   90.00
_cell.angle_beta   90.00
_cell.angle_gamma   90.00
#
_symmetry.space_group_name_H-M   'P 1'
#
loop_
_entity.id
_entity.type
_entity.pdbx_description
1 polymer ?
#
loop_
_entity_poly.entity_id
_entity_poly.type
_entity_poly.pdbx_seq_one_letter_code
_entity_poly.pdbx_strand_id
1 'polypeptide(L)'
;MDFAADATALMLADVSDYILKDKATACTRNLFYALGKWIYLTDALDDYDKDVKSGAYNVFHRAFKEKSGKELLEKHGNDADYIFNSLFYDIRENAAGIRFYFNRDLTDNVLLRGLPAKTKEIKNKLIAAADKKCKGCKKTKQNV
;
A
#
# COMPACT_ATOMS: atom_id res chain seq x y z
N MET A 1 -12.61 1.41 3.02
CA MET A 1 -11.24 1.67 2.52
C MET A 1 -11.19 1.53 1.00
N ASP A 2 -11.79 0.47 0.45
CA ASP A 2 -11.84 0.22 -0.99
C ASP A 2 -12.33 1.42 -1.83
N PHE A 3 -13.47 2.00 -1.44
CA PHE A 3 -14.01 3.21 -2.08
C PHE A 3 -13.06 4.42 -2.05
N ALA A 4 -12.23 4.57 -1.00
CA ALA A 4 -11.31 5.69 -0.91
C ALA A 4 -10.14 5.57 -1.89
N ALA A 5 -9.77 4.33 -2.27
CA ALA A 5 -8.71 4.05 -3.22
C ALA A 5 -9.22 4.06 -4.68
N ASP A 6 -10.54 4.04 -4.89
CA ASP A 6 -11.17 3.83 -6.19
C ASP A 6 -10.84 4.94 -7.20
N ALA A 7 -10.76 6.19 -6.75
CA ALA A 7 -10.41 7.32 -7.62
C ALA A 7 -9.02 7.15 -8.26
N THR A 8 -8.00 6.82 -7.45
CA THR A 8 -6.64 6.56 -7.95
C THR A 8 -6.59 5.30 -8.82
N ALA A 9 -7.36 4.28 -8.45
CA ALA A 9 -7.45 3.03 -9.19
C ALA A 9 -8.06 3.22 -10.59
N LEU A 10 -9.19 3.92 -10.69
CA LEU A 10 -9.85 4.25 -11.96
C LEU A 10 -8.96 5.15 -12.81
N MET A 11 -8.33 6.16 -12.22
CA MET A 11 -7.39 7.02 -12.95
C MET A 11 -6.27 6.20 -13.60
N LEU A 12 -5.64 5.27 -12.87
CA LEU A 12 -4.58 4.42 -13.45
C LEU A 12 -5.12 3.45 -14.49
N ALA A 13 -6.32 2.89 -14.28
CA ALA A 13 -6.99 2.04 -15.26
C ALA A 13 -7.25 2.78 -16.57
N ASP A 14 -7.73 4.01 -16.50
CA ASP A 14 -7.99 4.86 -17.67
C ASP A 14 -6.70 5.28 -18.38
N VAL A 15 -5.63 5.56 -17.62
CA VAL A 15 -4.29 5.78 -18.17
C VAL A 15 -3.79 4.53 -18.91
N SER A 16 -4.04 3.33 -18.37
CA SER A 16 -3.69 2.07 -19.04
C SER A 16 -4.36 1.96 -20.41
N ASP A 17 -5.68 2.17 -20.45
CA ASP A 17 -6.46 2.06 -21.68
C ASP A 17 -6.06 3.14 -22.69
N TYR A 18 -5.80 4.36 -22.22
CA TYR A 18 -5.34 5.47 -23.05
C TYR A 18 -3.98 5.19 -23.70
N ILE A 19 -3.03 4.61 -22.96
CA ILE A 19 -1.69 4.28 -23.45
C ILE A 19 -1.73 3.08 -24.40
N LEU A 20 -2.48 2.04 -24.03
CA LEU A 20 -2.48 0.76 -24.74
C LEU A 20 -3.38 0.74 -25.97
N LYS A 21 -4.43 1.57 -26.02
CA LYS A 21 -5.35 1.70 -27.16
C LYS A 21 -5.88 0.33 -27.62
N ASP A 22 -5.56 -0.10 -28.84
CA ASP A 22 -5.97 -1.39 -29.41
C ASP A 22 -5.36 -2.61 -28.70
N LYS A 23 -4.35 -2.39 -27.85
CA LYS A 23 -3.74 -3.41 -27.00
C LYS A 23 -4.31 -3.44 -25.58
N ALA A 24 -5.26 -2.57 -25.24
CA ALA A 24 -5.93 -2.59 -23.95
C ALA A 24 -6.75 -3.88 -23.81
N THR A 25 -6.68 -4.49 -22.63
CA THR A 25 -7.42 -5.71 -22.28
C THR A 25 -8.00 -5.56 -20.89
N ALA A 26 -8.95 -6.43 -20.53
CA ALA A 26 -9.43 -6.50 -19.16
C ALA A 26 -8.29 -6.74 -18.16
N CYS A 27 -7.31 -7.60 -18.51
CA CYS A 27 -6.16 -7.87 -17.65
C CYS A 27 -5.27 -6.64 -17.45
N THR A 28 -5.00 -5.85 -18.49
CA THR A 28 -4.19 -4.62 -18.35
C THR A 28 -4.92 -3.56 -17.54
N ARG A 29 -6.22 -3.37 -17.79
CA ARG A 29 -7.05 -2.42 -17.04
C ARG A 29 -7.12 -2.78 -15.56
N ASN A 30 -7.41 -4.04 -15.26
CA ASN A 30 -7.50 -4.55 -13.89
C ASN A 30 -6.16 -4.54 -13.16
N LEU A 31 -5.05 -4.85 -13.85
CA LEU A 31 -3.71 -4.72 -13.28
C LEU A 31 -3.44 -3.28 -12.84
N PHE A 32 -3.70 -2.30 -13.71
CA PHE A 32 -3.46 -0.89 -13.39
C PHE A 32 -4.42 -0.38 -12.30
N TYR A 33 -5.66 -0.87 -12.29
CA TYR A 33 -6.62 -0.60 -11.22
C TYR A 33 -6.10 -1.10 -9.85
N ALA A 34 -5.64 -2.36 -9.78
CA ALA A 34 -5.07 -2.92 -8.56
C ALA A 34 -3.77 -2.19 -8.12
N LEU A 35 -2.93 -1.79 -9.08
CA LEU A 35 -1.75 -0.96 -8.81
C LEU A 35 -2.13 0.40 -8.24
N GLY A 36 -3.17 1.06 -8.77
CA GLY A 36 -3.65 2.34 -8.24
C GLY A 36 -4.16 2.21 -6.80
N LYS A 37 -4.86 1.12 -6.47
CA LYS A 37 -5.22 0.82 -5.07
C LYS A 37 -4.00 0.63 -4.19
N TRP A 38 -3.02 -0.14 -4.67
CA TRP A 38 -1.78 -0.36 -3.92
C TRP A 38 -1.03 0.95 -3.66
N ILE A 39 -0.86 1.82 -4.66
CA ILE A 39 -0.20 3.13 -4.51
C ILE A 39 -0.89 3.94 -3.41
N TYR A 40 -2.19 4.15 -3.52
CA TYR A 40 -2.95 4.93 -2.53
C TYR A 40 -2.86 4.36 -1.11
N LEU A 41 -3.04 3.04 -0.97
CA LEU A 41 -3.01 2.39 0.34
C LEU A 41 -1.62 2.36 0.95
N THR A 42 -0.56 2.20 0.15
CA THR A 42 0.81 2.26 0.67
C THR A 42 1.19 3.66 1.13
N ASP A 43 0.77 4.70 0.39
CA ASP A 43 0.99 6.10 0.78
C ASP A 43 0.28 6.43 2.10
N ALA A 44 -1.00 6.10 2.20
CA ALA A 44 -1.76 6.28 3.45
C ALA A 44 -1.20 5.45 4.61
N LEU A 45 -0.56 4.31 4.35
CA LEU A 45 0.10 3.55 5.40
C LEU A 45 1.42 4.21 5.84
N ASP A 46 2.28 4.62 4.90
CA ASP A 46 3.58 5.23 5.20
C ASP A 46 3.43 6.58 5.92
N ASP A 47 2.42 7.37 5.54
CA ASP A 47 2.12 8.69 6.14
C ASP A 47 1.19 8.62 7.38
N TYR A 48 0.79 7.42 7.83
CA TYR A 48 -0.20 7.25 8.91
C TYR A 48 0.06 8.12 10.16
N ASP A 49 1.27 8.02 10.71
CA ASP A 49 1.65 8.74 11.94
C ASP A 49 1.63 10.27 11.75
N LYS A 50 1.96 10.74 10.54
CA LYS A 50 1.98 12.14 10.17
C LYS A 50 0.55 12.66 9.98
N ASP A 51 -0.31 11.90 9.32
CA ASP A 51 -1.71 12.27 9.08
C ASP A 51 -2.53 12.33 10.36
N VAL A 52 -2.36 11.33 11.25
CA VAL A 52 -3.04 11.31 12.55
C VAL A 52 -2.62 12.51 13.40
N LYS A 53 -1.33 12.89 13.34
CA LYS A 53 -0.81 14.04 14.10
C LYS A 53 -1.32 15.38 13.54
N SER A 54 -1.43 15.51 12.23
CA SER A 54 -1.88 16.75 11.58
C SER A 54 -3.40 16.87 11.49
N GLY A 55 -4.15 15.80 11.80
CA GLY A 55 -5.59 15.73 11.60
C GLY A 55 -5.98 15.57 10.12
N ALA A 56 -5.03 15.23 9.25
CA ALA A 56 -5.31 14.97 7.85
C ALA A 56 -6.12 13.68 7.69
N TYR A 57 -6.82 13.58 6.55
CA TYR A 57 -7.58 12.39 6.23
C TYR A 57 -6.66 11.19 6.00
N ASN A 58 -6.87 10.10 6.75
CA ASN A 58 -6.19 8.84 6.52
C ASN A 58 -7.19 7.68 6.54
N VAL A 59 -7.13 6.83 5.51
CA VAL A 59 -8.12 5.77 5.30
C VAL A 59 -8.06 4.67 6.37
N PHE A 60 -6.87 4.33 6.85
CA PHE A 60 -6.69 3.35 7.92
C PHE A 60 -7.11 3.93 9.27
N HIS A 61 -6.77 5.19 9.55
CA HIS A 61 -7.20 5.84 10.78
C HIS A 61 -8.72 6.00 10.82
N ARG A 62 -9.35 6.35 9.69
CA ARG A 62 -10.82 6.41 9.62
C ARG A 62 -11.48 5.06 9.87
N ALA A 63 -10.88 3.96 9.42
CA ALA A 63 -11.41 2.62 9.61
C ALA A 63 -11.23 2.10 11.05
N PHE A 64 -10.03 2.24 11.60
CA PHE A 64 -9.65 1.56 12.86
C PHE A 64 -9.44 2.49 14.05
N LYS A 65 -9.29 3.80 13.82
CA LYS A 65 -9.17 4.86 14.84
C LYS A 65 -8.02 4.67 15.83
N GLU A 66 -6.96 3.98 15.41
CA GLU A 66 -5.78 3.78 16.23
C GLU A 66 -4.91 5.05 16.32
N LYS A 67 -4.15 5.19 17.42
CA LYS A 67 -3.42 6.43 17.72
C LYS A 67 -2.08 6.54 16.99
N SER A 68 -1.55 5.41 16.52
CA SER A 68 -0.27 5.34 15.82
C SER A 68 -0.27 4.17 14.83
N GLY A 69 0.62 4.22 13.85
CA GLY A 69 0.78 3.15 12.87
C GLY A 69 1.23 1.83 13.53
N LYS A 70 1.95 1.91 14.66
CA LYS A 70 2.30 0.71 15.44
C LYS A 70 1.06 0.07 16.07
N GLU A 71 0.21 0.84 16.75
CA GLU A 71 -1.04 0.31 17.33
C GLU A 71 -1.96 -0.27 16.26
N LEU A 72 -2.03 0.38 15.09
CA LEU A 72 -2.72 -0.16 13.92
C LEU A 72 -2.21 -1.56 13.54
N LEU A 73 -0.90 -1.73 13.38
CA LEU A 73 -0.33 -3.00 12.94
C LEU A 73 -0.37 -4.08 14.04
N GLU A 74 -0.28 -3.71 15.31
CA GLU A 74 -0.38 -4.66 16.42
C GLU A 74 -1.80 -5.21 16.60
N LYS A 75 -2.82 -4.38 16.42
CA LYS A 75 -4.22 -4.76 16.64
C LYS A 75 -4.93 -5.25 15.39
N HIS A 76 -4.64 -4.63 14.24
CA HIS A 76 -5.32 -4.84 12.96
C HIS A 76 -4.33 -5.20 11.83
N GLY A 77 -3.15 -5.70 12.18
CA GLY A 77 -2.13 -6.12 11.22
C GLY A 77 -2.65 -7.20 10.26
N ASN A 78 -3.47 -8.13 10.77
CA ASN A 78 -4.11 -9.17 9.96
C ASN A 78 -5.08 -8.59 8.92
N ASP A 79 -5.86 -7.57 9.28
CA ASP A 79 -6.76 -6.88 8.34
C ASP A 79 -5.95 -6.15 7.26
N ALA A 80 -4.88 -5.46 7.66
CA ALA A 80 -3.97 -4.81 6.72
C ALA A 80 -3.30 -5.84 5.78
N ASP A 81 -2.83 -6.97 6.32
CA ASP A 81 -2.27 -8.06 5.53
C ASP A 81 -3.29 -8.65 4.56
N TYR A 82 -4.53 -8.87 5.00
CA TYR A 82 -5.60 -9.37 4.14
C TYR A 82 -5.85 -8.44 2.95
N ILE A 83 -5.95 -7.13 3.19
CA ILE A 83 -6.15 -6.12 2.14
C ILE A 83 -5.01 -6.17 1.12
N PHE A 84 -3.75 -6.12 1.58
CA PHE A 84 -2.60 -6.13 0.67
C PHE A 84 -2.44 -7.47 -0.05
N ASN A 85 -2.69 -8.60 0.61
CA ASN A 85 -2.60 -9.93 -0.01
C ASN A 85 -3.66 -10.13 -1.08
N SER A 86 -4.88 -9.63 -0.87
CA SER A 86 -5.92 -9.62 -1.91
C SER A 86 -5.45 -8.81 -3.12
N LEU A 87 -4.86 -7.63 -2.91
CA LEU A 87 -4.33 -6.82 -4.01
C LEU A 87 -3.17 -7.49 -4.73
N PHE A 88 -2.26 -8.13 -4.01
CA PHE A 88 -1.14 -8.86 -4.63
C PHE A 88 -1.62 -10.07 -5.43
N TYR A 89 -2.67 -10.75 -4.96
CA TYR A 89 -3.34 -11.79 -5.72
C TYR A 89 -3.90 -11.21 -7.03
N ASP A 90 -4.67 -10.13 -6.96
CA ASP A 90 -5.25 -9.49 -8.15
C ASP A 90 -4.16 -9.03 -9.14
N ILE A 91 -3.09 -8.41 -8.65
CA ILE A 91 -1.93 -8.01 -9.47
C ILE A 91 -1.34 -9.22 -10.18
N ARG A 92 -1.14 -10.33 -9.46
CA ARG A 92 -0.55 -11.55 -10.01
C ARG A 92 -1.44 -12.20 -11.07
N GLU A 93 -2.73 -12.37 -10.78
CA GLU A 93 -3.66 -12.99 -11.72
C GLU A 93 -3.77 -12.17 -13.01
N ASN A 94 -3.88 -10.84 -12.90
CA ASN A 94 -3.99 -9.98 -14.06
C ASN A 94 -2.66 -9.88 -14.84
N ALA A 95 -1.52 -9.84 -14.16
CA ALA A 95 -0.22 -9.86 -14.84
C ALA A 95 0.01 -11.18 -15.60
N ALA A 96 -0.44 -12.32 -15.05
CA ALA A 96 -0.35 -13.62 -15.72
C ALA A 96 -1.18 -13.69 -17.01
N GLY A 97 -2.28 -12.93 -17.08
CA GLY A 97 -3.11 -12.79 -18.28
C GLY A 97 -2.52 -11.87 -19.36
N ILE A 98 -1.40 -11.20 -19.10
CA ILE A 98 -0.77 -10.26 -20.04
C ILE A 98 0.40 -10.95 -20.74
N ARG A 99 0.44 -10.85 -22.08
CA ARG A 99 1.58 -11.31 -22.87
C ARG A 99 2.68 -10.25 -22.89
N PHE A 100 3.74 -10.50 -22.13
CA PHE A 100 4.97 -9.72 -22.21
C PHE A 100 5.86 -10.25 -23.34
N TYR A 101 6.17 -9.41 -24.32
CA TYR A 101 7.06 -9.76 -25.44
C TYR A 101 8.54 -9.72 -25.06
N PHE A 102 8.89 -8.94 -24.03
CA PHE A 102 10.25 -8.80 -23.50
C PHE A 102 10.21 -8.67 -21.97
N ASN A 103 11.30 -9.06 -21.30
CA ASN A 103 11.56 -8.77 -19.89
C ASN A 103 10.44 -9.19 -18.91
N ARG A 104 9.77 -10.32 -19.18
CA ARG A 104 8.74 -10.87 -18.29
C ARG A 104 9.28 -11.09 -16.88
N ASP A 105 10.45 -11.72 -16.76
CA ASP A 105 11.06 -12.00 -15.45
C ASP A 105 11.33 -10.73 -14.65
N LEU A 106 11.77 -9.65 -15.31
CA LEU A 106 11.99 -8.36 -14.64
C LEU A 106 10.67 -7.76 -14.16
N THR A 107 9.65 -7.81 -15.00
CA THR A 107 8.32 -7.29 -14.67
C THR A 107 7.70 -8.07 -13.51
N ASP A 108 7.78 -9.40 -13.55
CA ASP A 108 7.31 -10.29 -12.48
C ASP A 108 8.08 -10.04 -11.18
N ASN A 109 9.40 -9.80 -11.24
CA ASN A 109 10.18 -9.43 -10.05
C ASN A 109 9.69 -8.11 -9.44
N VAL A 110 9.44 -7.09 -10.26
CA VAL A 110 8.93 -5.80 -9.76
C VAL A 110 7.55 -5.97 -9.13
N LEU A 111 6.61 -6.59 -9.85
CA LEU A 111 5.22 -6.70 -9.42
C LEU A 111 5.05 -7.67 -8.25
N LEU A 112 5.63 -8.87 -8.34
CA LEU A 112 5.36 -9.98 -7.42
C LEU A 112 6.33 -10.04 -6.24
N ARG A 113 7.50 -9.41 -6.33
CA ARG A 113 8.48 -9.35 -5.23
C ARG A 113 8.71 -7.93 -4.74
N GLY A 114 8.84 -6.97 -5.65
CA GLY A 114 9.09 -5.57 -5.33
C GLY A 114 7.96 -4.94 -4.52
N LEU A 115 6.71 -5.04 -4.98
CA LEU A 115 5.56 -4.43 -4.28
C LEU A 115 5.35 -5.03 -2.88
N PRO A 116 5.33 -6.37 -2.70
CA PRO A 116 5.21 -6.95 -1.36
C PRO A 116 6.38 -6.59 -0.44
N ALA A 117 7.61 -6.58 -0.97
CA ALA A 117 8.79 -6.20 -0.20
C ALA A 117 8.69 -4.74 0.27
N LYS A 118 8.21 -3.83 -0.59
CA LYS A 118 8.05 -2.42 -0.23
C LYS A 118 6.95 -2.21 0.81
N THR A 119 5.81 -2.90 0.68
CA THR A 119 4.76 -2.85 1.71
C THR A 119 5.27 -3.38 3.06
N LYS A 120 6.05 -4.46 3.05
CA LYS A 120 6.68 -4.99 4.27
C LYS A 120 7.68 -3.99 4.88
N GLU A 121 8.47 -3.31 4.05
CA GLU A 121 9.39 -2.26 4.50
C GLU A 121 8.65 -1.12 5.21
N ILE A 122 7.54 -0.64 4.64
CA ILE A 122 6.68 0.41 5.23
C ILE A 122 6.12 -0.05 6.59
N LYS A 123 5.56 -1.27 6.66
CA LYS A 123 5.06 -1.83 7.92
C LYS A 123 6.14 -1.90 9.00
N ASN A 124 7.33 -2.37 8.65
CA ASN A 124 8.46 -2.44 9.57
C ASN A 124 8.92 -1.04 10.03
N LYS A 125 8.89 -0.03 9.16
CA LYS A 125 9.19 1.35 9.51
C LYS A 125 8.24 1.90 10.56
N LEU A 126 6.93 1.65 10.44
CA LEU A 126 5.93 2.09 11.42
C LEU A 126 6.18 1.47 12.80
N ILE A 127 6.48 0.17 12.85
CA ILE A 127 6.82 -0.53 14.09
C ILE A 127 8.07 0.10 14.73
N ALA A 128 9.13 0.31 13.93
CA ALA A 128 10.40 0.85 14.41
C ALA A 128 10.34 2.33 14.83
N ALA A 129 9.51 3.16 14.16
CA ALA A 129 9.36 4.58 14.46
C ALA A 129 8.77 4.82 15.85
N ALA A 130 7.81 3.99 16.27
CA ALA A 130 7.22 4.04 17.59
C ALA A 130 8.21 3.61 18.70
N ASP A 131 9.07 2.64 18.43
CA ASP A 131 10.09 2.19 19.40
C ASP A 131 11.17 3.25 19.66
N LYS A 132 11.52 4.05 18.65
CA LYS A 132 12.45 5.21 18.81
C LYS A 132 11.83 6.33 19.64
N LYS A 133 10.54 6.66 19.45
CA LYS A 133 9.80 7.62 20.30
C LYS A 133 9.75 7.16 21.76
N CYS A 134 9.57 5.85 22.01
CA CYS A 134 9.52 5.29 23.36
C CYS A 134 10.89 5.34 24.09
N LYS A 135 12.00 5.10 23.38
CA LYS A 135 13.37 5.22 23.94
C LYS A 135 13.79 6.67 24.22
N GLY A 136 13.36 7.63 23.41
CA GLY A 136 13.60 9.06 23.65
C GLY A 136 12.89 9.57 24.92
N CYS A 137 11.64 9.18 25.12
CA CYS A 137 10.83 9.60 26.28
C CYS A 137 11.37 9.07 27.62
N LYS A 138 12.00 7.88 27.64
CA LYS A 138 12.65 7.32 28.84
C LYS A 138 13.94 8.06 29.23
N LYS A 139 14.71 8.58 28.27
CA LYS A 139 15.93 9.35 28.55
C LYS A 139 15.62 10.73 29.15
N THR A 140 14.51 11.36 28.77
CA THR A 140 14.11 12.67 29.30
C THR A 140 13.59 12.58 30.74
N LYS A 141 13.01 11.45 31.16
CA LYS A 141 12.51 11.22 32.53
C LYS A 141 13.58 10.78 33.53
N GLN A 142 14.80 10.49 33.09
CA GLN A 142 15.93 10.14 33.98
C GLN A 142 16.86 11.32 34.27
N ASN A 143 16.63 12.48 33.62
CA ASN A 143 17.45 13.69 33.76
C ASN A 143 16.67 14.87 34.38
N VAL A 144 15.62 14.59 35.17
CA VAL A 144 14.91 15.58 35.99
C VAL A 144 14.94 15.12 37.44
#